data_AF-A0A935JV28-F1
#
_entry.id   AF-A0A935JV28-F1
#
_cell.length_a   1.000
_cell.length_b   1.000
_cell.length_c   1.000
_cell.angle_alpha   90.00
_cell.angle_beta   90.00
_cell.angle_gamma   90.00
#
_symmetry.space_group_name_H-M   'P 1'
#
loop_
_entity.id
_entity.type
_entity.pdbx_description
1 polymer ?
#
loop_
_entity_poly.entity_id
_entity_poly.type
_entity_poly.pdbx_seq_one_letter_code
_entity_poly.pdbx_strand_id
1 'polypeptide(L)'
;MTFPNPSARSIRPTKSKSWFNRLAKWTARVAGRPSAFGLAVAVILVWICTGPFFGFGDTWQLVINTGTTIVTFLMVFLIQNTQNLDSEAMQVKLDELIRAVDGAHNVLLDLEQLEEDELDSIREKYQRLAARARDDLRQGNLDTGSPTTDLT
;
A
#
# COMPACT_ATOMS: atom_id res chain seq x y z
N MET A 1 35.86 -10.76 29.20
CA MET A 1 34.40 -10.58 29.28
C MET A 1 33.86 -10.62 27.87
N THR A 2 33.26 -11.74 27.48
CA THR A 2 32.81 -12.01 26.11
C THR A 2 31.35 -11.61 26.02
N PHE A 3 31.03 -10.60 25.21
CA PHE A 3 29.65 -10.20 24.96
C PHE A 3 28.89 -11.35 24.28
N PRO A 4 27.69 -11.71 24.75
CA PRO A 4 26.88 -12.72 24.08
C PRO A 4 26.44 -12.19 22.71
N ASN A 5 26.72 -12.98 21.67
CA ASN A 5 26.33 -12.74 20.28
C ASN A 5 24.79 -12.65 20.20
N PRO A 6 24.19 -11.50 19.81
CA PRO A 6 22.74 -11.40 19.67
C PRO A 6 22.33 -12.32 18.52
N SER A 7 21.63 -13.40 18.87
CA SER A 7 21.08 -14.37 17.94
C SER A 7 20.41 -13.66 16.77
N ALA A 8 21.03 -13.73 15.59
CA ALA A 8 20.39 -13.34 14.34
C ALA A 8 19.11 -14.17 14.21
N ARG A 9 17.95 -13.56 14.53
CA ARG A 9 16.65 -14.18 14.30
C ARG A 9 16.56 -14.43 12.81
N SER A 10 16.72 -15.69 12.41
CA SER A 10 16.41 -16.13 11.06
C SER A 10 14.91 -15.90 10.86
N ILE A 11 14.55 -14.83 10.15
CA ILE A 11 13.19 -14.61 9.69
C ILE A 11 12.89 -15.77 8.74
N ARG A 12 12.20 -16.81 9.25
CA ARG A 12 11.76 -17.92 8.41
C ARG A 12 10.65 -17.37 7.51
N PRO A 13 10.82 -17.38 6.17
CA PRO A 13 9.74 -16.93 5.30
C PRO A 13 8.54 -17.86 5.53
N THR A 14 7.47 -17.32 6.12
CA THR A 14 6.23 -18.05 6.23
C THR A 14 5.70 -18.25 4.81
N LYS A 15 5.50 -19.51 4.43
CA LYS A 15 4.93 -19.89 3.14
C LYS A 15 3.48 -19.39 3.12
N SER A 16 3.25 -18.13 2.76
CA SER A 16 1.91 -17.72 2.32
C SER A 16 1.55 -18.60 1.12
N LYS A 17 0.26 -18.97 0.97
CA LYS A 17 -0.20 -19.89 -0.10
C LYS A 17 0.26 -19.38 -1.47
N SER A 18 1.41 -19.88 -1.91
CA SER A 18 2.24 -19.30 -2.97
C SER A 18 1.50 -19.16 -4.30
N TRP A 19 0.56 -20.07 -4.55
CA TRP A 19 -0.22 -20.09 -5.79
C TRP A 19 -1.21 -18.94 -5.88
N PHE A 20 -1.93 -18.61 -4.79
CA PHE A 20 -2.94 -17.55 -4.80
C PHE A 20 -2.27 -16.17 -4.95
N ASN A 21 -1.18 -15.94 -4.21
CA ASN A 21 -0.42 -14.70 -4.31
C ASN A 21 0.23 -14.55 -5.71
N ARG A 22 0.74 -15.64 -6.30
CA ARG A 22 1.23 -15.65 -7.69
C ARG A 22 0.14 -15.35 -8.70
N LEU A 23 -1.04 -15.95 -8.54
CA LEU A 23 -2.19 -15.72 -9.41
C LEU A 23 -2.65 -14.27 -9.30
N ALA A 24 -2.84 -13.74 -8.09
CA ALA A 24 -3.24 -12.35 -7.87
C ALA A 24 -2.24 -11.36 -8.50
N LYS A 25 -0.94 -11.53 -8.24
CA LYS A 25 0.10 -10.68 -8.84
C LYS A 25 0.21 -10.83 -10.36
N TRP A 26 -0.08 -12.01 -10.91
CA TRP A 26 -0.12 -12.21 -12.36
C TRP A 26 -1.35 -11.54 -12.97
N THR A 27 -2.53 -11.76 -12.40
CA THR A 27 -3.79 -11.14 -12.86
C THR A 27 -3.74 -9.62 -12.76
N ALA A 28 -3.25 -9.05 -11.65
CA ALA A 28 -3.09 -7.60 -11.51
C ALA A 28 -2.15 -7.02 -12.57
N ARG A 29 -1.02 -7.68 -12.84
CA ARG A 29 -0.08 -7.26 -13.88
C ARG A 29 -0.64 -7.42 -15.29
N VAL A 30 -1.40 -8.46 -15.56
CA VAL A 30 -2.02 -8.67 -16.88
C VAL A 30 -3.14 -7.66 -17.09
N ALA A 31 -4.03 -7.50 -16.12
CA ALA A 31 -5.16 -6.57 -16.19
C ALA A 31 -4.74 -5.11 -16.38
N GLY A 32 -3.60 -4.69 -15.81
CA GLY A 32 -3.07 -3.33 -15.98
C GLY A 32 -2.37 -3.05 -17.33
N ARG A 33 -2.19 -4.05 -18.21
CA ARG A 33 -1.46 -3.86 -19.48
C ARG A 33 -2.39 -3.41 -20.61
N PRO A 34 -1.96 -2.47 -21.48
CA PRO A 34 -2.74 -2.07 -22.67
C PRO A 34 -3.11 -3.24 -23.59
N SER A 35 -2.26 -4.27 -23.67
CA SER A 35 -2.54 -5.49 -24.44
C SER A 35 -3.73 -6.29 -23.89
N ALA A 36 -3.98 -6.27 -22.58
CA ALA A 36 -5.13 -6.95 -21.99
C ALA A 36 -6.44 -6.24 -22.29
N PHE A 37 -6.42 -4.90 -22.36
CA PHE A 37 -7.56 -4.13 -22.84
C PHE A 37 -7.90 -4.49 -24.29
N GLY A 38 -6.89 -4.56 -25.17
CA GLY A 38 -7.09 -5.01 -26.55
C GLY A 38 -7.69 -6.42 -26.65
N LEU A 39 -7.23 -7.36 -25.82
CA LEU A 39 -7.81 -8.70 -25.74
C LEU A 39 -9.27 -8.68 -25.25
N ALA A 40 -9.59 -7.86 -24.24
CA ALA A 40 -10.96 -7.73 -23.73
C ALA A 40 -11.91 -7.18 -24.81
N VAL A 41 -11.48 -6.16 -25.56
CA VAL A 41 -12.25 -5.63 -26.70
C VAL A 41 -12.44 -6.70 -27.78
N ALA A 42 -11.40 -7.46 -28.11
CA ALA A 42 -11.52 -8.55 -29.08
C ALA A 42 -12.52 -9.62 -28.64
N VAL A 43 -12.54 -9.99 -27.36
CA VAL A 43 -13.53 -10.92 -26.78
C VAL A 43 -14.95 -10.38 -26.93
N ILE A 44 -15.16 -9.08 -26.65
CA ILE A 44 -16.47 -8.43 -26.83
C ILE A 44 -16.90 -8.46 -28.29
N LEU A 45 -15.99 -8.16 -29.23
CA LEU A 45 -16.28 -8.20 -30.67
C LEU A 45 -16.66 -9.61 -31.14
N VAL A 46 -15.93 -10.64 -30.70
CA VAL A 46 -16.25 -12.05 -31.01
C VAL A 46 -17.64 -12.41 -30.47
N TRP A 47 -17.97 -11.98 -29.24
CA TRP A 47 -19.29 -12.21 -28.66
C TRP A 47 -20.41 -11.49 -29.42
N ILE A 48 -20.19 -10.27 -29.92
CA ILE A 48 -21.15 -9.57 -30.79
C ILE A 48 -21.35 -10.35 -32.09
N CYS A 49 -20.27 -10.84 -32.71
CA CYS A 49 -20.33 -11.63 -33.94
C CYS A 49 -21.06 -12.97 -33.77
N THR A 50 -21.08 -13.56 -32.58
CA THR A 50 -21.88 -14.77 -32.31
C THR A 50 -23.37 -14.46 -32.11
N GLY A 51 -23.75 -13.21 -31.79
CA GLY A 51 -25.14 -12.78 -31.57
C GLY A 51 -26.11 -13.15 -32.69
N PRO A 52 -25.80 -12.86 -33.98
CA PRO A 52 -26.63 -13.23 -35.12
C PRO A 52 -26.90 -14.74 -35.25
N PHE A 53 -25.93 -15.59 -34.88
CA PHE A 53 -26.11 -17.06 -34.94
C PHE A 53 -27.08 -17.58 -33.86
N PHE A 54 -27.20 -16.87 -32.74
CA PHE A 54 -28.09 -17.20 -31.63
C PHE A 54 -29.35 -16.33 -31.59
N GLY A 55 -29.60 -15.54 -32.63
CA GLY A 55 -30.77 -14.66 -32.73
C GLY A 55 -30.87 -13.62 -31.62
N PHE A 56 -29.75 -13.22 -31.01
CA PHE A 56 -29.71 -12.31 -29.85
C PHE A 56 -30.59 -12.75 -28.65
N GLY A 57 -30.84 -14.06 -28.52
CA GLY A 57 -31.73 -14.61 -27.49
C GLY A 57 -31.16 -14.59 -26.07
N ASP A 58 -31.99 -14.99 -25.10
CA ASP A 58 -31.68 -14.91 -23.67
C ASP A 58 -30.40 -15.65 -23.27
N THR A 59 -30.11 -16.82 -23.88
CA THR A 59 -28.88 -17.58 -23.61
C THR A 59 -27.62 -16.80 -24.02
N TRP A 60 -27.67 -16.07 -25.13
CA TRP A 60 -26.54 -15.30 -25.63
C TRP A 60 -26.22 -14.11 -24.70
N GLN A 61 -27.25 -13.44 -24.18
CA GLN A 61 -27.11 -12.37 -23.18
C GLN A 61 -26.69 -12.92 -21.82
N LEU A 62 -27.26 -14.05 -21.40
CA LEU A 62 -26.95 -14.71 -20.12
C LEU A 62 -25.46 -15.04 -20.02
N VAL A 63 -24.86 -15.58 -21.07
CA VAL A 63 -23.44 -15.98 -21.07
C VAL A 63 -22.53 -14.79 -20.72
N ILE A 64 -22.74 -13.62 -21.32
CA ILE A 64 -21.87 -12.47 -21.02
C ILE A 64 -22.18 -11.84 -19.66
N ASN A 65 -23.45 -11.78 -19.27
CA ASN A 65 -23.84 -11.21 -17.97
C ASN A 65 -23.32 -12.08 -16.83
N THR A 66 -23.54 -13.39 -16.89
CA THR A 66 -23.06 -14.33 -15.87
C THR A 66 -21.53 -14.41 -15.87
N GLY A 67 -20.90 -14.49 -17.04
CA GLY A 67 -19.44 -14.53 -17.15
C GLY A 67 -18.77 -13.29 -16.58
N THR A 68 -19.23 -12.11 -16.97
CA THR A 68 -18.68 -10.83 -16.51
C THR A 68 -18.91 -10.64 -15.01
N THR A 69 -20.05 -11.09 -14.48
CA THR A 69 -20.33 -11.03 -13.04
C THR A 69 -19.35 -11.88 -12.24
N ILE A 70 -19.09 -13.13 -12.68
CA ILE A 70 -18.11 -14.02 -12.02
C ILE A 70 -16.71 -13.40 -12.08
N VAL A 71 -16.29 -12.91 -13.26
CA VAL A 71 -14.97 -12.29 -13.44
C VAL A 71 -14.84 -11.05 -12.56
N THR A 72 -15.85 -10.19 -12.53
CA THR A 72 -15.86 -8.98 -11.70
C THR A 72 -15.79 -9.34 -10.21
N PHE A 73 -16.58 -10.32 -9.76
CA PHE A 73 -16.55 -10.77 -8.37
C PHE A 73 -15.14 -11.27 -7.98
N LEU A 74 -14.54 -12.13 -8.81
CA LEU A 74 -13.17 -12.59 -8.61
C LEU A 74 -12.16 -11.42 -8.63
N MET A 75 -12.32 -10.49 -9.56
CA MET A 75 -11.46 -9.31 -9.69
C MET A 75 -11.47 -8.46 -8.42
N VAL A 76 -12.63 -8.27 -7.78
CA VAL A 76 -12.75 -7.55 -6.50
C VAL A 76 -11.90 -8.22 -5.43
N PHE A 77 -11.98 -9.55 -5.27
CA PHE A 77 -11.12 -10.28 -4.31
C PHE A 77 -9.64 -10.17 -4.66
N LEU A 78 -9.28 -10.25 -5.95
CA LEU A 78 -7.89 -10.15 -6.38
C LEU A 78 -7.31 -8.76 -6.16
N ILE A 79 -8.10 -7.71 -6.41
CA ILE A 79 -7.75 -6.32 -6.11
C ILE A 79 -7.57 -6.15 -4.61
N GLN A 80 -8.53 -6.60 -3.78
CA GLN A 80 -8.43 -6.50 -2.33
C GLN A 80 -7.20 -7.23 -1.78
N ASN A 81 -6.88 -8.44 -2.26
CA ASN A 81 -5.69 -9.16 -1.84
C ASN A 81 -4.40 -8.44 -2.25
N THR A 82 -4.35 -7.87 -3.46
CA THR A 82 -3.17 -7.14 -3.93
C THR A 82 -2.99 -5.85 -3.13
N GLN A 83 -4.09 -5.12 -2.88
CA GLN A 83 -4.08 -3.92 -2.06
C GLN A 83 -3.67 -4.22 -0.61
N ASN A 84 -4.17 -5.28 0.01
CA ASN A 84 -3.79 -5.63 1.39
C ASN A 84 -2.28 -5.92 1.51
N LEU A 85 -1.71 -6.66 0.55
CA LEU A 85 -0.27 -6.94 0.53
C LEU A 85 0.59 -5.70 0.27
N ASP A 86 0.13 -4.81 -0.61
CA ASP A 86 0.85 -3.58 -0.91
C ASP A 86 0.80 -2.59 0.27
N SER A 87 -0.33 -2.51 0.99
CA SER A 87 -0.48 -1.71 2.21
C SER A 87 0.46 -2.18 3.34
N GLU A 88 0.49 -3.49 3.64
CA GLU A 88 1.41 -4.05 4.63
C GLU A 88 2.88 -3.77 4.27
N ALA A 89 3.25 -3.89 2.99
CA ALA A 89 4.60 -3.60 2.53
C ALA A 89 4.97 -2.11 2.61
N MET A 90 3.99 -1.22 2.46
CA MET A 90 4.18 0.22 2.61
C MET A 90 4.47 0.60 4.06
N GLN A 91 3.71 0.06 5.03
CA GLN A 91 3.95 0.28 6.46
C GLN A 91 5.39 -0.11 6.85
N VAL A 92 5.82 -1.33 6.53
CA VAL A 92 7.18 -1.81 6.85
C VAL A 92 8.27 -0.92 6.24
N LYS A 93 8.06 -0.40 5.03
CA LYS A 93 9.01 0.52 4.38
C LYS A 93 9.05 1.89 5.08
N LEU A 94 7.90 2.39 5.54
CA LEU A 94 7.81 3.63 6.31
C LEU A 94 8.50 3.48 7.67
N ASP A 95 8.26 2.37 8.37
CA ASP A 95 8.90 2.08 9.66
C ASP A 95 10.44 2.07 9.52
N GLU A 96 10.97 1.42 8.48
CA GLU A 96 12.41 1.42 8.24
C GLU A 96 12.95 2.81 7.90
N LEU A 97 12.18 3.64 7.17
CA LEU A 97 12.57 5.01 6.86
C LEU A 97 12.58 5.89 8.12
N ILE A 98 11.57 5.78 8.99
CA ILE A 98 11.53 6.50 10.27
C ILE A 98 12.70 6.04 11.15
N ARG A 99 13.02 4.75 11.15
CA ARG A 99 14.16 4.20 11.90
C ARG A 99 15.51 4.66 11.36
N ALA A 100 15.64 4.86 10.05
CA ALA A 100 16.88 5.31 9.40
C ALA A 100 17.08 6.84 9.46
N VAL A 101 16.02 7.61 9.74
CA VAL A 101 16.12 9.05 10.00
C VAL A 101 16.59 9.28 11.44
N ASP A 102 17.87 9.62 11.57
CA ASP A 102 18.51 9.93 12.83
C ASP A 102 17.81 11.12 13.52
N GLY A 103 17.19 10.87 14.68
CA GLY A 103 16.43 11.86 15.45
C GLY A 103 14.90 11.76 15.38
N ALA A 104 14.32 10.83 14.61
CA ALA A 104 12.89 10.53 14.73
C ALA A 104 12.62 9.83 16.07
N HIS A 105 11.89 10.46 16.98
CA HIS A 105 11.49 9.83 18.24
C HIS A 105 10.75 8.51 17.94
N ASN A 106 11.27 7.37 18.41
CA ASN A 106 10.69 6.02 18.26
C ASN A 106 9.17 5.93 18.51
N VAL A 107 8.61 6.87 19.27
CA VAL A 107 7.17 7.06 19.50
C VAL A 107 6.34 7.24 18.21
N LEU A 108 6.93 7.75 17.12
CA LEU A 108 6.21 7.91 15.84
C LEU A 108 6.15 6.62 15.00
N LEU A 109 6.94 5.60 15.37
CA LEU A 109 7.14 4.39 14.55
C LEU A 109 5.98 3.38 14.65
N ASP A 110 4.91 3.70 15.38
CA ASP A 110 3.76 2.83 15.54
C ASP A 110 2.46 3.60 15.85
N LEU A 111 2.31 4.80 15.28
CA LEU A 111 1.14 5.67 15.55
C LEU A 111 -0.20 5.00 15.28
N GLU A 112 -0.24 4.00 14.40
CA GLU A 112 -1.46 3.28 14.01
C GLU A 112 -1.95 2.28 15.07
N GLN A 113 -1.09 1.90 16.02
CA GLN A 113 -1.42 0.97 17.11
C GLN A 113 -1.60 1.66 18.47
N LEU A 114 -1.31 2.96 18.57
CA LEU A 114 -1.44 3.72 19.81
C LEU A 114 -2.92 3.94 20.18
N GLU A 115 -3.19 3.97 21.48
CA GLU A 115 -4.50 4.38 21.98
C GLU A 115 -4.74 5.87 21.74
N GLU A 116 -6.01 6.29 21.68
CA GLU A 116 -6.41 7.65 21.32
C GLU A 116 -5.80 8.70 22.27
N ASP A 117 -5.73 8.39 23.57
CA ASP A 117 -5.12 9.25 24.59
C ASP A 117 -3.60 9.44 24.36
N GLU A 118 -2.90 8.40 23.90
CA GLU A 118 -1.47 8.49 23.59
C GLU A 118 -1.23 9.33 22.32
N LEU A 119 -2.10 9.19 21.32
CA LEU A 119 -2.05 9.98 20.09
C LEU A 119 -2.26 11.47 20.35
N ASP A 120 -3.19 11.81 21.26
CA ASP A 120 -3.42 13.20 21.67
C ASP A 120 -2.26 13.79 22.45
N SER A 121 -1.59 13.01 23.31
CA SER A 121 -0.40 13.45 24.03
C SER A 121 0.76 13.84 23.08
N ILE A 122 0.93 13.08 21.99
CA ILE A 122 1.93 13.34 20.96
C ILE A 122 1.55 14.61 20.19
N ARG A 123 0.29 14.72 19.76
CA ARG A 123 -0.24 15.91 19.06
C ARG A 123 -0.01 17.17 19.89
N GLU A 124 -0.29 17.13 21.20
CA GLU A 124 -0.11 18.27 22.09
C GLU A 124 1.36 18.70 22.19
N LYS A 125 2.29 17.73 22.28
CA LYS A 125 3.74 18.00 22.30
C LYS A 125 4.20 18.73 21.02
N TYR A 126 3.74 18.29 19.85
CA TYR A 126 4.07 18.96 18.57
C TYR A 126 3.42 20.33 18.42
N GLN A 127 2.17 20.50 18.89
CA GLN A 127 1.52 21.80 18.90
C GLN A 127 2.27 22.81 19.77
N ARG A 128 2.77 22.39 20.93
CA ARG A 128 3.61 23.23 21.79
C ARG A 128 4.94 23.58 21.12
N LEU A 129 5.57 22.64 20.43
CA LEU A 129 6.79 22.91 19.66
C LEU A 129 6.55 23.94 18.54
N ALA A 130 5.47 23.76 17.78
CA ALA A 130 5.09 24.65 16.69
C ALA A 130 4.69 26.05 17.21
N ALA A 131 4.03 26.13 18.37
CA ALA A 131 3.72 27.40 19.01
C ALA A 131 4.99 28.15 19.40
N ARG A 132 5.96 27.47 20.02
CA ARG A 132 7.28 28.05 20.35
C ARG A 132 8.02 28.55 19.11
N ALA A 133 8.10 27.74 18.06
CA ALA A 133 8.74 28.16 16.80
C ALA A 133 8.05 29.38 16.17
N ARG A 134 6.72 29.47 16.24
CA ARG A 134 5.96 30.65 15.76
C ARG A 134 6.23 31.90 16.61
N ASP A 135 6.36 31.75 17.92
CA ASP A 135 6.67 32.85 18.83
C ASP A 135 8.11 33.33 18.65
N ASP A 136 9.06 32.42 18.44
CA ASP A 136 10.47 32.73 18.14
C ASP A 136 10.61 33.45 16.78
N LEU A 137 9.85 33.04 15.76
CA LEU A 137 9.76 33.74 14.48
C LEU A 137 9.15 35.15 14.61
N ARG A 138 8.13 35.32 15.47
CA ARG A 138 7.53 36.64 15.76
C ARG A 138 8.47 37.58 16.51
N GLN A 139 9.43 37.03 17.25
CA GLN A 139 10.49 37.77 17.94
C GLN A 139 11.69 38.08 17.03
N GLY A 140 11.68 37.65 15.76
CA GLY A 140 12.65 38.05 14.75
C GLY A 140 13.90 37.16 14.65
N ASN A 141 13.93 35.98 15.27
CA ASN A 141 15.00 35.01 15.07
C ASN A 141 14.70 34.16 13.81
N LEU A 142 15.63 34.14 12.84
CA LEU A 142 15.57 33.31 11.64
C LEU A 142 15.81 31.84 12.01
N ASP A 143 14.74 31.05 12.02
CA ASP A 143 14.74 29.63 12.33
C ASP A 143 14.91 28.80 11.05
N THR A 144 16.13 28.76 10.51
CA THR A 144 16.54 27.69 9.59
C THR A 144 17.36 26.68 10.38
N GLY A 145 16.69 25.69 10.95
CA GLY A 145 17.30 24.54 11.63
C GLY A 145 18.03 23.56 10.69
N SER A 146 18.86 24.04 9.76
CA SER A 146 19.93 23.20 9.21
C SER A 146 21.12 23.33 10.15
N PRO A 147 21.62 22.23 10.75
CA PRO A 147 22.83 22.30 11.55
C PRO A 147 23.97 22.69 10.60
N THR A 148 24.41 23.94 10.66
CA THR A 148 25.72 24.33 10.15
C THR A 148 26.74 23.48 10.89
N THR A 149 27.24 22.47 10.20
CA THR A 149 28.43 21.75 10.61
C THR A 149 29.58 22.74 10.48
N ASP A 150 29.95 23.34 11.60
CA ASP A 150 31.26 23.97 11.77
C ASP A 150 32.32 22.90 11.54
N LEU A 151 32.91 22.93 10.34
CA LEU A 151 34.25 22.45 10.11
C LEU A 151 35.06 23.67 9.66
N THR A 152 35.86 24.16 10.61
CA THR A 152 37.12 24.92 10.48
C THR A 152 37.44 25.56 9.14
#